data_AF-A0A2U2GXV0-F1
#
_entry.id   AF-A0A2U2GXV0-F1
#
_cell.length_a   1.000
_cell.length_b   1.000
_cell.length_c   1.000
_cell.angle_alpha   90.00
_cell.angle_beta   90.00
_cell.angle_gamma   90.00
#
_symmetry.space_group_name_H-M   'P 1'
#
loop_
_entity.id
_entity.type
_entity.pdbx_description
1 polymer ?
#
loop_
_entity_poly.entity_id
_entity_poly.type
_entity_poly.pdbx_seq_one_letter_code
_entity_poly.pdbx_strand_id
1 'polypeptide(L)'
;MKKLIKRLEIIKSGIELEDDDIIRHQLPYLKSETQDPVLVFIVMAIEQGKFTQALDAIATWLGSKQGVIQWQDIELAACKLELKALEEQLSELIDKRNERIQLLDDFNDLYLVRLGPLMKQILNLRRQLAESTLRKAEAEARRRERDYRNCQQYISQAIDELISLKQRWLALPSISNDTIEIRNRIQQQTELITALLAEIKELENSFCTRNTESTRKAREEAKEKYERYQEQQTDAEQRLDNDRKLSSEQRQDLKRLWRQASRLCHPDLVADAFKEKAHQLMVQLNQARQRGDFPAIHALLESLKQGLEPLMASDLIDDLERLRRKISDVRTQIDAILHEIDALKGEESWRLATSLPDKDKWFKEQENVLSKTLNILERQVEEASRVLYEA
;
A
#
# COMPACT_ATOMS: atom_id res chain seq x y z
N MET A 1 44.65 8.03 21.43
CA MET A 1 45.06 9.18 20.59
C MET A 1 44.77 10.55 21.21
N LYS A 2 43.52 10.99 21.44
CA LYS A 2 43.23 12.33 22.03
C LYS A 2 43.97 12.64 23.35
N LYS A 3 44.16 11.65 24.23
CA LYS A 3 44.93 11.80 25.48
C LYS A 3 46.44 12.02 25.26
N LEU A 4 47.01 11.43 24.22
CA LEU A 4 48.44 11.50 23.94
C LEU A 4 48.82 12.87 23.34
N ILE A 5 47.95 13.43 22.50
CA ILE A 5 48.06 14.78 21.96
C ILE A 5 48.06 15.81 23.08
N LYS A 6 47.07 15.74 23.99
CA LYS A 6 47.01 16.64 25.16
C LYS A 6 48.25 16.53 26.05
N ARG A 7 48.82 15.32 26.22
CA ARG A 7 50.05 15.12 27.00
C ARG A 7 51.26 15.79 26.35
N LEU A 8 51.40 15.68 25.03
CA LEU A 8 52.48 16.32 24.28
C LEU A 8 52.30 17.85 24.20
N GLU A 9 51.06 18.35 24.16
CA GLU A 9 50.75 19.78 24.30
C GLU A 9 51.11 20.31 25.70
N ILE A 10 50.80 19.57 26.77
CA ILE A 10 51.19 19.92 28.14
C ILE A 10 52.73 19.96 28.28
N ILE A 11 53.44 18.99 27.70
CA ILE A 11 54.92 18.97 27.71
C ILE A 11 55.47 20.16 26.94
N LYS A 12 54.92 20.48 25.77
CA LYS A 12 55.31 21.66 24.99
C LYS A 12 55.14 22.94 25.81
N SER A 13 53.98 23.13 26.45
CA SER A 13 53.74 24.29 27.32
C SER A 13 54.60 24.30 28.57
N GLY A 14 54.94 23.14 29.15
CA GLY A 14 55.89 23.03 30.25
C GLY A 14 57.29 23.50 29.86
N ILE A 15 57.74 23.17 28.65
CA ILE A 15 59.03 23.66 28.11
C ILE A 15 58.98 25.17 27.85
N GLU A 16 57.88 25.70 27.32
CA GLU A 16 57.68 27.14 27.09
C GLU A 16 57.64 27.97 28.38
N LEU A 17 57.14 27.38 29.47
CA LEU A 17 57.04 27.99 30.80
C LEU A 17 58.26 27.74 31.70
N GLU A 18 59.28 27.03 31.19
CA GLU A 18 60.47 26.61 31.95
C GLU A 18 60.14 25.78 33.21
N ASP A 19 59.00 25.09 33.22
CA ASP A 19 58.51 24.28 34.35
C ASP A 19 58.87 22.80 34.16
N ASP A 20 60.01 22.40 34.72
CA ASP A 20 60.54 21.04 34.64
C ASP A 20 59.71 20.03 35.44
N ASP A 21 58.97 20.47 36.47
CA ASP A 21 58.11 19.59 37.24
C ASP A 21 56.92 19.12 36.40
N ILE A 22 56.26 20.01 35.65
CA ILE A 22 55.17 19.65 34.74
C ILE A 22 55.64 18.62 33.68
N ILE A 23 56.84 18.82 33.12
CA ILE A 23 57.40 17.94 32.10
C ILE A 23 57.66 16.53 32.68
N ARG A 24 58.29 16.46 33.87
CA ARG A 24 58.62 15.20 34.54
C ARG A 24 57.38 14.38 34.92
N HIS A 25 56.30 15.04 35.30
CA HIS A 25 55.04 14.36 35.62
C HIS A 25 54.37 13.72 34.39
N GLN A 26 54.65 14.20 33.17
CA GLN A 26 54.07 13.66 31.94
C GLN A 26 54.91 12.56 31.27
N LEU A 27 56.21 12.47 31.56
CA LEU A 27 57.12 11.48 30.95
C LEU A 27 56.76 10.00 31.17
N PRO A 28 56.34 9.53 32.36
CA PRO A 28 56.00 8.13 32.60
C PRO A 28 54.88 7.62 31.68
N TYR A 29 53.99 8.53 31.30
CA TYR A 29 52.84 8.28 30.45
C TYR A 29 53.16 8.21 28.95
N LEU A 30 54.31 8.73 28.53
CA LEU A 30 54.82 8.57 27.16
C LEU A 30 55.71 7.33 27.05
N LYS A 31 56.41 6.96 28.13
CA LYS A 31 57.23 5.75 28.22
C LYS A 31 56.44 4.45 28.10
N SER A 32 55.15 4.47 28.43
CA SER A 32 54.27 3.30 28.25
C SER A 32 53.93 3.01 26.78
N GLU A 33 54.21 3.94 25.86
CA GLU A 33 53.86 3.87 24.44
C GLU A 33 55.12 3.64 23.58
N THR A 34 55.77 2.47 23.75
CA THR A 34 57.09 2.16 23.17
C THR A 34 57.09 1.79 21.68
N GLN A 35 55.94 1.86 21.00
CA GLN A 35 55.78 1.36 19.63
C GLN A 35 55.98 2.44 18.55
N ASP A 36 55.85 3.73 18.89
CA ASP A 36 56.08 4.84 17.95
C ASP A 36 57.53 5.34 18.08
N PRO A 37 58.39 5.16 17.05
CA PRO A 37 59.78 5.57 17.11
C PRO A 37 59.96 7.09 17.32
N VAL A 38 58.97 7.91 16.93
CA VAL A 38 59.00 9.36 17.14
C VAL A 38 58.69 9.70 18.59
N LEU A 39 57.77 8.99 19.25
CA LEU A 39 57.49 9.18 20.68
C LEU A 39 58.66 8.72 21.56
N VAL A 40 59.31 7.62 21.17
CA VAL A 40 60.53 7.14 21.84
C VAL A 40 61.66 8.18 21.71
N PHE A 41 61.81 8.79 20.53
CA PHE A 41 62.77 9.87 20.31
C PHE A 41 62.46 11.10 21.18
N ILE A 42 61.20 11.53 21.27
CA ILE A 42 60.76 12.65 22.10
C ILE A 42 61.10 12.40 23.59
N VAL A 43 60.78 11.21 24.11
CA VAL A 43 61.08 10.83 25.49
C VAL A 43 62.59 10.88 25.75
N MET A 44 63.41 10.28 24.87
CA MET A 44 64.87 10.30 25.03
C MET A 44 65.46 11.71 24.96
N ALA A 45 64.93 12.58 24.09
CA ALA A 45 65.41 13.96 23.95
C ALA A 45 65.15 14.78 25.22
N ILE A 46 63.98 14.59 25.86
CA ILE A 46 63.63 15.25 27.12
C ILE A 46 64.53 14.74 28.25
N GLU A 47 64.75 13.43 28.36
CA GLU A 47 65.61 12.85 29.41
C GLU A 47 67.08 13.27 29.32
N GLN A 48 67.56 13.53 28.11
CA GLN A 48 68.92 14.01 27.86
C GLN A 48 69.06 15.54 27.99
N GLY A 49 67.99 16.24 28.40
CA GLY A 49 67.97 17.70 28.51
C GLY A 49 68.03 18.44 27.17
N LYS A 50 67.78 17.74 26.05
CA LYS A 50 67.79 18.30 24.69
C LYS A 50 66.41 18.81 24.32
N PHE A 51 65.91 19.79 25.07
CA PHE A 51 64.54 20.31 24.96
C PHE A 51 64.23 20.93 23.59
N THR A 52 65.22 21.50 22.90
CA THR A 52 65.05 22.04 21.54
C THR A 52 64.69 20.94 20.54
N GLN A 53 65.41 19.80 20.59
CA GLN A 53 65.14 18.65 19.72
C GLN A 53 63.81 17.96 20.08
N ALA A 54 63.47 17.94 21.38
CA ALA A 54 62.18 17.45 21.84
C ALA A 54 61.02 18.34 21.33
N LEU A 55 61.16 19.66 21.41
CA LEU A 55 60.17 20.61 20.88
C LEU A 55 59.95 20.45 19.39
N ASP A 56 61.02 20.33 18.60
CA ASP A 56 60.92 20.17 17.14
C ASP A 56 60.22 18.86 16.76
N ALA A 57 60.54 17.77 17.45
CA ALA A 57 59.90 16.47 17.26
C ALA A 57 58.43 16.46 17.72
N ILE A 58 58.11 17.10 18.85
CA ILE A 58 56.74 17.29 19.33
C ILE A 58 55.94 18.14 18.34
N ALA A 59 56.49 19.25 17.85
CA ALA A 59 55.82 20.14 16.89
C ALA A 59 55.56 19.44 15.54
N THR A 60 56.50 18.62 15.08
CA THR A 60 56.35 17.84 13.84
C THR A 60 55.30 16.73 14.00
N TRP A 61 55.34 16.00 15.12
CA TRP A 61 54.38 14.94 15.42
C TRP A 61 52.96 15.52 15.62
N LEU A 62 52.84 16.59 16.41
CA LEU A 62 51.60 17.33 16.58
C LEU A 62 51.11 17.92 15.26
N GLY A 63 51.94 18.57 14.44
CA GLY A 63 51.51 19.10 13.14
C GLY A 63 50.98 18.02 12.19
N SER A 64 51.63 16.86 12.13
CA SER A 64 51.17 15.74 11.30
C SER A 64 49.85 15.10 11.77
N LYS A 65 49.55 15.17 13.07
CA LYS A 65 48.36 14.54 13.69
C LYS A 65 47.22 15.53 13.98
N GLN A 66 47.54 16.78 14.34
CA GLN A 66 46.60 17.89 14.54
C GLN A 66 45.94 18.29 13.23
N GLY A 67 46.67 18.24 12.10
CA GLY A 67 46.05 18.38 10.78
C GLY A 67 44.94 17.34 10.58
N VAL A 68 45.26 16.05 10.67
CA VAL A 68 44.27 14.97 10.44
C VAL A 68 43.07 15.05 11.39
N ILE A 69 43.27 15.41 12.66
CA ILE A 69 42.19 15.49 13.66
C ILE A 69 41.34 16.75 13.49
N GLN A 70 41.96 17.90 13.19
CA GLN A 70 41.22 19.13 12.90
C GLN A 70 40.41 18.99 11.61
N TRP A 71 40.95 18.36 10.58
CA TRP A 71 40.23 18.06 9.33
C TRP A 71 39.06 17.07 9.56
N GLN A 72 39.25 16.04 10.40
CA GLN A 72 38.19 15.09 10.74
C GLN A 72 37.06 15.72 11.56
N ASP A 73 37.38 16.64 12.48
CA ASP A 73 36.37 17.37 13.26
C ASP A 73 35.60 18.39 12.38
N ILE A 74 36.26 19.02 11.40
CA ILE A 74 35.60 19.90 10.40
C ILE A 74 34.67 19.10 9.49
N GLU A 75 35.12 17.94 9.01
CA GLU A 75 34.31 17.07 8.14
C GLU A 75 33.08 16.52 8.87
N LEU A 76 33.24 16.11 10.12
CA LEU A 76 32.14 15.66 10.97
C LEU A 76 31.11 16.76 11.19
N ALA A 77 31.55 17.99 11.46
CA ALA A 77 30.67 19.15 11.58
C ALA A 77 29.93 19.46 10.26
N ALA A 78 30.63 19.38 9.13
CA ALA A 78 30.04 19.58 7.81
C ALA A 78 28.97 18.53 7.49
N CYS A 79 29.27 17.24 7.71
CA CYS A 79 28.29 16.18 7.48
C CYS A 79 27.10 16.30 8.46
N LYS A 80 27.30 16.71 9.73
CA LYS A 80 26.18 16.99 10.65
C LYS A 80 25.25 18.09 10.13
N LEU A 81 25.81 19.19 9.62
CA LEU A 81 25.02 20.28 9.02
C LEU A 81 24.27 19.81 7.78
N GLU A 82 24.91 18.99 6.94
CA GLU A 82 24.27 18.39 5.76
C GLU A 82 23.10 17.49 6.17
N LEU A 83 23.31 16.59 7.13
CA LEU A 83 22.26 15.70 7.62
C LEU A 83 21.09 16.50 8.19
N LYS A 84 21.37 17.57 8.96
CA LYS A 84 20.33 18.46 9.48
C LYS A 84 19.51 19.14 8.39
N ALA A 85 20.17 19.62 7.33
CA ALA A 85 19.47 20.22 6.19
C ALA A 85 18.60 19.21 5.44
N LEU A 86 19.07 17.96 5.28
CA LEU A 86 18.30 16.88 4.67
C LEU A 86 17.10 16.44 5.55
N GLU A 87 17.29 16.37 6.87
CA GLU A 87 16.20 16.08 7.82
C GLU A 87 15.12 17.18 7.78
N GLU A 88 15.50 18.45 7.67
CA GLU A 88 14.57 19.57 7.49
C GLU A 88 13.82 19.47 6.15
N GLN A 89 14.53 19.20 5.06
CA GLN A 89 13.90 18.96 3.75
C GLN A 89 12.92 17.79 3.78
N LEU A 90 13.29 16.67 4.41
CA LEU A 90 12.43 15.51 4.58
C LEU A 90 11.17 15.87 5.37
N SER A 91 11.31 16.63 6.45
CA SER A 91 10.21 17.10 7.29
C SER A 91 9.21 17.97 6.51
N GLU A 92 9.70 18.89 5.67
CA GLU A 92 8.84 19.69 4.79
C GLU A 92 8.11 18.85 3.74
N LEU A 93 8.79 17.85 3.17
CA LEU A 93 8.19 16.95 2.18
C LEU A 93 7.12 16.06 2.83
N ILE A 94 7.34 15.56 4.03
CA ILE A 94 6.34 14.83 4.82
C ILE A 94 5.10 15.71 5.06
N ASP A 95 5.29 16.99 5.43
CA ASP A 95 4.17 17.91 5.64
C ASP A 95 3.38 18.16 4.35
N LYS A 96 4.08 18.43 3.23
CA LYS A 96 3.47 18.56 1.90
C LYS A 96 2.68 17.31 1.52
N ARG A 97 3.24 16.12 1.73
CA ARG A 97 2.56 14.84 1.48
C ARG A 97 1.30 14.71 2.34
N ASN A 98 1.41 14.97 3.64
CA ASN A 98 0.30 14.87 4.59
C ASN A 98 -0.83 15.84 4.26
N GLU A 99 -0.51 17.06 3.83
CA GLU A 99 -1.50 18.03 3.34
C GLU A 99 -2.25 17.52 2.10
N ARG A 100 -1.54 16.90 1.15
CA ARG A 100 -2.20 16.32 -0.03
C ARG A 100 -3.08 15.14 0.29
N ILE A 101 -2.62 14.23 1.15
CA ILE A 101 -3.42 13.11 1.64
C ILE A 101 -4.68 13.64 2.32
N GLN A 102 -4.56 14.65 3.18
CA GLN A 102 -5.70 15.27 3.83
C GLN A 102 -6.70 15.90 2.85
N LEU A 103 -6.23 16.58 1.80
CA LEU A 103 -7.10 17.12 0.75
C LEU A 103 -7.83 16.02 -0.04
N LEU A 104 -7.17 14.88 -0.28
CA LEU A 104 -7.78 13.72 -0.91
C LEU A 104 -8.80 13.04 -0.01
N ASP A 105 -8.45 12.81 1.26
CA ASP A 105 -9.36 12.26 2.27
C ASP A 105 -10.62 13.13 2.36
N ASP A 106 -10.47 14.45 2.46
CA ASP A 106 -11.59 15.40 2.54
C ASP A 106 -12.49 15.33 1.30
N PHE A 107 -11.89 15.22 0.10
CA PHE A 107 -12.66 15.11 -1.14
C PHE A 107 -13.37 13.75 -1.25
N ASN A 108 -12.70 12.67 -0.89
CA ASN A 108 -13.25 11.31 -0.91
C ASN A 108 -14.37 11.14 0.11
N ASP A 109 -14.22 11.68 1.31
CA ASP A 109 -15.28 11.70 2.33
C ASP A 109 -16.48 12.50 1.83
N LEU A 110 -16.26 13.66 1.23
CA LEU A 110 -17.34 14.43 0.61
C LEU A 110 -18.04 13.66 -0.52
N TYR A 111 -17.28 12.94 -1.35
CA TYR A 111 -17.80 12.08 -2.41
C TYR A 111 -18.66 10.95 -1.86
N LEU A 112 -18.14 10.21 -0.87
CA LEU A 112 -18.86 9.09 -0.24
C LEU A 112 -20.12 9.57 0.49
N VAL A 113 -20.09 10.75 1.10
CA VAL A 113 -21.27 11.30 1.78
C VAL A 113 -22.34 11.76 0.78
N ARG A 114 -21.97 12.46 -0.30
CA ARG A 114 -22.95 13.01 -1.25
C ARG A 114 -23.44 11.97 -2.26
N LEU A 115 -22.51 11.26 -2.89
CA LEU A 115 -22.81 10.32 -3.98
C LEU A 115 -22.91 8.87 -3.51
N GLY A 116 -22.42 8.56 -2.32
CA GLY A 116 -22.43 7.19 -1.77
C GLY A 116 -23.79 6.53 -1.71
N PRO A 117 -24.87 7.20 -1.25
CA PRO A 117 -26.20 6.60 -1.24
C PRO A 117 -26.66 6.13 -2.62
N LEU A 118 -26.48 6.97 -3.66
CA LEU A 118 -26.84 6.63 -5.04
C LEU A 118 -25.94 5.52 -5.60
N MET A 119 -24.63 5.62 -5.37
CA MET A 119 -23.68 4.61 -5.85
C MET A 119 -23.91 3.24 -5.20
N LYS A 120 -24.19 3.20 -3.89
CA LYS A 120 -24.55 1.98 -3.17
C LYS A 120 -25.81 1.33 -3.73
N GLN A 121 -26.83 2.13 -4.07
CA GLN A 121 -28.03 1.63 -4.73
C GLN A 121 -27.71 1.07 -6.12
N ILE A 122 -26.93 1.78 -6.94
CA ILE A 122 -26.49 1.31 -8.27
C ILE A 122 -25.74 -0.03 -8.17
N LEU A 123 -24.80 -0.15 -7.23
CA LEU A 123 -24.03 -1.38 -7.03
C LEU A 123 -24.93 -2.52 -6.54
N ASN A 124 -25.92 -2.24 -5.68
CA ASN A 124 -26.90 -3.25 -5.27
C ASN A 124 -27.76 -3.73 -6.45
N LEU A 125 -28.23 -2.82 -7.30
CA LEU A 125 -29.02 -3.18 -8.49
C LEU A 125 -28.19 -4.02 -9.47
N ARG A 126 -26.91 -3.65 -9.70
CA ARG A 126 -25.99 -4.47 -10.52
C ARG A 126 -25.78 -5.86 -9.92
N ARG A 127 -25.64 -5.97 -8.59
CA ARG A 127 -25.58 -7.27 -7.89
C ARG A 127 -26.84 -8.09 -8.11
N GLN A 128 -28.02 -7.47 -8.01
CA GLN A 128 -29.31 -8.14 -8.26
C GLN A 128 -29.46 -8.61 -9.71
N LEU A 129 -29.04 -7.79 -10.68
CA LEU A 129 -29.01 -8.18 -12.10
C LEU A 129 -28.10 -9.38 -12.34
N ALA A 130 -26.87 -9.35 -11.80
CA ALA A 130 -25.94 -10.47 -11.92
C ALA A 130 -26.46 -11.74 -11.25
N GLU A 131 -27.22 -11.61 -10.16
CA GLU A 131 -27.90 -12.73 -9.52
C GLU A 131 -29.06 -13.27 -10.38
N SER A 132 -29.85 -12.41 -11.01
CA SER A 132 -30.91 -12.82 -11.93
C SER A 132 -30.35 -13.51 -13.18
N THR A 133 -29.28 -12.98 -13.77
CA THR A 133 -28.64 -13.60 -14.95
C THR A 133 -28.06 -14.98 -14.63
N LEU A 134 -27.42 -15.14 -13.48
CA LEU A 134 -26.95 -16.45 -13.01
C LEU A 134 -28.12 -17.43 -12.84
N ARG A 135 -29.21 -17.01 -12.19
CA ARG A 135 -30.41 -17.85 -12.03
C ARG A 135 -31.00 -18.29 -13.37
N LYS A 136 -31.07 -17.40 -14.35
CA LYS A 136 -31.51 -17.73 -15.72
C LYS A 136 -30.58 -18.74 -16.38
N ALA A 137 -29.27 -18.51 -16.32
CA ALA A 137 -28.28 -19.43 -16.87
C ALA A 137 -28.35 -20.83 -16.22
N GLU A 138 -28.54 -20.90 -14.90
CA GLU A 138 -28.73 -22.17 -14.20
C GLU A 138 -30.05 -22.87 -14.58
N ALA A 139 -31.14 -22.13 -14.73
CA ALA A 139 -32.42 -22.69 -15.15
C ALA A 139 -32.35 -23.25 -16.58
N GLU A 140 -31.73 -22.52 -17.50
CA GLU A 140 -31.47 -22.99 -18.87
C GLU A 140 -30.59 -24.23 -18.88
N ALA A 141 -29.52 -24.26 -18.08
CA ALA A 141 -28.65 -25.43 -17.97
C ALA A 141 -29.42 -26.67 -17.49
N ARG A 142 -30.28 -26.52 -16.47
CA ARG A 142 -31.13 -27.61 -15.97
C ARG A 142 -32.16 -28.09 -17.00
N ARG A 143 -32.75 -27.17 -17.78
CA ARG A 143 -33.67 -27.52 -18.87
C ARG A 143 -32.95 -28.34 -19.94
N ARG A 144 -31.79 -27.86 -20.42
CA ARG A 144 -30.98 -28.57 -21.41
C ARG A 144 -30.53 -29.95 -20.93
N GLU A 145 -30.14 -30.08 -19.66
CA GLU A 145 -29.78 -31.38 -19.09
C GLU A 145 -30.97 -32.35 -19.08
N ARG A 146 -32.18 -31.86 -18.80
CA ARG A 146 -33.41 -32.66 -18.88
C ARG A 146 -33.71 -33.08 -20.31
N ASP A 147 -33.63 -32.16 -21.27
CA ASP A 147 -33.90 -32.43 -22.68
C ASP A 147 -32.90 -33.46 -23.25
N TYR A 148 -31.63 -33.34 -22.87
CA TYR A 148 -30.59 -34.32 -23.20
C TYR A 148 -30.93 -35.71 -22.66
N ARG A 149 -31.30 -35.83 -21.38
CA ARG A 149 -31.71 -37.10 -20.77
C ARG A 149 -32.95 -37.69 -21.45
N ASN A 150 -33.92 -36.85 -21.82
CA ASN A 150 -35.11 -37.29 -22.55
C ASN A 150 -34.73 -37.83 -23.95
N CYS A 151 -33.86 -37.12 -24.69
CA CYS A 151 -33.36 -37.58 -25.99
C CYS A 151 -32.62 -38.91 -25.87
N GLN A 152 -31.79 -39.09 -24.83
CA GLN A 152 -31.12 -40.37 -24.54
C GLN A 152 -32.10 -41.53 -24.29
N GLN A 153 -33.23 -41.26 -23.63
CA GLN A 153 -34.27 -42.28 -23.43
C GLN A 153 -34.99 -42.59 -24.75
N TYR A 154 -35.38 -41.57 -25.52
CA TYR A 154 -36.07 -41.76 -26.79
C TYR A 154 -35.20 -42.50 -27.82
N ILE A 155 -33.90 -42.19 -27.91
CA ILE A 155 -33.02 -42.89 -28.84
C ILE A 155 -32.85 -44.36 -28.46
N SER A 156 -32.76 -44.68 -27.16
CA SER A 156 -32.73 -46.07 -26.68
C SER A 156 -33.97 -46.83 -27.13
N GLN A 157 -35.16 -46.25 -26.92
CA GLN A 157 -36.44 -46.87 -27.30
C GLN A 157 -36.54 -47.05 -28.82
N ALA A 158 -36.12 -46.06 -29.61
CA ALA A 158 -36.13 -46.14 -31.06
C ALA A 158 -35.17 -47.24 -31.58
N ILE A 159 -34.00 -47.41 -30.95
CA ILE A 159 -33.07 -48.50 -31.26
C ILE A 159 -33.70 -49.86 -30.95
N ASP A 160 -34.31 -50.02 -29.79
CA ASP A 160 -34.99 -51.28 -29.40
C ASP A 160 -36.13 -51.62 -30.37
N GLU A 161 -36.93 -50.63 -30.76
CA GLU A 161 -38.00 -50.81 -31.75
C GLU A 161 -37.42 -51.22 -33.11
N LEU A 162 -36.36 -50.56 -33.56
CA LEU A 162 -35.66 -50.89 -34.81
C LEU A 162 -35.09 -52.32 -34.80
N ILE A 163 -34.54 -52.78 -33.68
CA ILE A 163 -34.10 -54.17 -33.50
C ILE A 163 -35.30 -55.13 -33.65
N SER A 164 -36.41 -54.84 -32.98
CA SER A 164 -37.63 -55.67 -33.04
C SER A 164 -38.24 -55.74 -34.44
N LEU A 165 -38.19 -54.63 -35.21
CA LEU A 165 -38.69 -54.57 -36.58
C LEU A 165 -37.77 -55.35 -37.52
N LYS A 166 -36.45 -55.26 -37.35
CA LYS A 166 -35.47 -56.05 -38.11
C LYS A 166 -35.62 -57.55 -37.85
N GLN A 167 -35.87 -57.97 -36.61
CA GLN A 167 -36.15 -59.38 -36.28
C GLN A 167 -37.44 -59.88 -36.95
N ARG A 168 -38.52 -59.09 -36.89
CA ARG A 168 -39.79 -59.40 -37.58
C ARG A 168 -39.63 -59.49 -39.10
N TRP A 169 -38.82 -58.61 -39.68
CA TRP A 169 -38.50 -58.64 -41.11
C TRP A 169 -37.77 -59.93 -41.51
N LEU A 170 -36.80 -60.39 -40.71
CA LEU A 170 -36.05 -61.64 -40.96
C LEU A 170 -36.92 -62.90 -40.83
N ALA A 171 -38.00 -62.86 -40.05
CA ALA A 171 -38.90 -64.00 -39.84
C ALA A 171 -39.94 -64.19 -40.96
N LEU A 172 -40.02 -63.29 -41.96
CA LEU A 172 -41.02 -63.33 -43.03
C LEU A 172 -40.53 -64.14 -44.25
N PRO A 173 -41.26 -65.20 -44.68
CA PRO A 173 -40.79 -66.12 -45.70
C PRO A 173 -41.11 -65.74 -47.18
N SER A 174 -41.75 -64.60 -47.48
CA SER A 174 -42.12 -64.21 -48.85
C SER A 174 -42.35 -62.69 -49.01
N ILE A 175 -42.04 -62.14 -50.20
CA ILE A 175 -42.32 -60.75 -50.61
C ILE A 175 -43.84 -60.55 -50.66
N SER A 176 -44.38 -59.98 -49.59
CA SER A 176 -45.80 -59.63 -49.42
C SER A 176 -45.94 -58.13 -49.11
N ASN A 177 -47.16 -57.58 -49.14
CA ASN A 177 -47.40 -56.20 -48.74
C ASN A 177 -46.86 -55.90 -47.32
N ASP A 178 -46.92 -56.88 -46.42
CA ASP A 178 -46.38 -56.79 -45.05
C ASP A 178 -44.87 -56.55 -45.03
N THR A 179 -44.12 -57.09 -46.00
CA THR A 179 -42.66 -56.84 -46.11
C THR A 179 -42.33 -55.41 -46.51
N ILE A 180 -43.18 -54.77 -47.33
CA ILE A 180 -43.03 -53.37 -47.75
C ILE A 180 -43.35 -52.45 -46.58
N GLU A 181 -44.42 -52.74 -45.82
CA GLU A 181 -44.77 -51.97 -44.63
C GLU A 181 -43.69 -52.01 -43.55
N ILE A 182 -43.15 -53.18 -43.23
CA ILE A 182 -42.07 -53.31 -42.24
C ILE A 182 -40.81 -52.58 -42.69
N ARG A 183 -40.46 -52.65 -43.99
CA ARG A 183 -39.34 -51.90 -44.55
C ARG A 183 -39.53 -50.39 -44.40
N ASN A 184 -40.73 -49.87 -44.67
CA ASN A 184 -41.04 -48.45 -44.50
C ASN A 184 -40.94 -48.04 -43.03
N ARG A 185 -41.42 -48.87 -42.09
CA ARG A 185 -41.27 -48.60 -40.64
C ARG A 185 -39.82 -48.63 -40.18
N ILE A 186 -38.99 -49.54 -40.69
CA ILE A 186 -37.54 -49.55 -40.41
C ILE A 186 -36.89 -48.27 -40.91
N GLN A 187 -37.25 -47.81 -42.11
CA GLN A 187 -36.74 -46.55 -42.67
C GLN A 187 -37.13 -45.36 -41.78
N GLN A 188 -38.40 -45.25 -41.38
CA GLN A 188 -38.90 -44.20 -40.48
C GLN A 188 -38.16 -44.21 -39.13
N GLN A 189 -37.95 -45.39 -38.53
CA GLN A 189 -37.20 -45.50 -37.27
C GLN A 189 -35.73 -45.11 -37.43
N THR A 190 -35.11 -45.44 -38.57
CA THR A 190 -33.72 -45.04 -38.86
C THR A 190 -33.60 -43.52 -39.00
N GLU A 191 -34.58 -42.87 -39.65
CA GLU A 191 -34.65 -41.41 -39.78
C GLU A 191 -34.85 -40.74 -38.41
N LEU A 192 -35.73 -41.28 -37.57
CA LEU A 192 -35.94 -40.79 -36.20
C LEU A 192 -34.66 -40.88 -35.36
N ILE A 193 -33.96 -42.01 -35.38
CA ILE A 193 -32.68 -42.17 -34.67
C ILE A 193 -31.65 -41.15 -35.18
N THR A 194 -31.60 -40.91 -36.49
CA THR A 194 -30.67 -39.94 -37.08
C THR A 194 -31.00 -38.51 -36.62
N ALA A 195 -32.28 -38.15 -36.55
CA ALA A 195 -32.72 -36.86 -36.03
C ALA A 195 -32.38 -36.69 -34.54
N LEU A 196 -32.65 -37.70 -33.71
CA LEU A 196 -32.32 -37.68 -32.28
C LEU A 196 -30.80 -37.60 -32.05
N LEU A 197 -29.98 -38.27 -32.85
CA LEU A 197 -28.52 -38.15 -32.79
C LEU A 197 -28.03 -36.74 -33.14
N ALA A 198 -28.67 -36.09 -34.11
CA ALA A 198 -28.36 -34.70 -34.45
C ALA A 198 -28.70 -33.76 -33.28
N GLU A 199 -29.89 -33.93 -32.67
CA GLU A 199 -30.33 -33.13 -31.52
C GLU A 199 -29.43 -33.34 -30.28
N ILE A 200 -29.06 -34.59 -29.97
CA ILE A 200 -28.11 -34.92 -28.91
C ILE A 200 -26.76 -34.22 -29.15
N LYS A 201 -26.26 -34.25 -30.38
CA LYS A 201 -25.00 -33.59 -30.75
C LYS A 201 -25.07 -32.07 -30.61
N GLU A 202 -26.20 -31.45 -30.93
CA GLU A 202 -26.42 -30.02 -30.69
C GLU A 202 -26.45 -29.68 -29.20
N LEU A 203 -27.11 -30.50 -28.40
CA LEU A 203 -27.14 -30.36 -26.93
C LEU A 203 -25.75 -30.55 -26.29
N GLU A 204 -24.94 -31.48 -26.81
CA GLU A 204 -23.56 -31.71 -26.35
C GLU A 204 -22.62 -30.54 -26.71
N ASN A 205 -22.71 -30.03 -27.94
CA ASN A 205 -21.93 -28.87 -28.37
C ASN A 205 -22.28 -27.60 -27.57
N SER A 206 -23.55 -27.48 -27.13
CA SER A 206 -24.04 -26.36 -26.32
C SER A 206 -23.83 -26.55 -24.81
N PHE A 207 -23.28 -27.69 -24.37
CA PHE A 207 -22.88 -27.97 -22.98
C PHE A 207 -21.63 -27.17 -22.57
N CYS A 208 -21.69 -25.85 -22.71
CA CYS A 208 -20.66 -24.94 -22.24
C CYS A 208 -20.88 -24.62 -20.76
N THR A 209 -20.30 -25.44 -19.88
CA THR A 209 -20.06 -25.14 -18.45
C THR A 209 -19.37 -23.78 -18.23
N ARG A 210 -18.71 -23.24 -19.26
CA ARG A 210 -18.10 -21.91 -19.28
C ARG A 210 -19.10 -20.77 -19.09
N ASN A 211 -20.36 -20.91 -19.51
CA ASN A 211 -21.34 -19.81 -19.43
C ASN A 211 -21.95 -19.66 -18.03
N THR A 212 -22.15 -20.76 -17.30
CA THR A 212 -22.59 -20.72 -15.90
C THR A 212 -21.45 -20.28 -14.97
N GLU A 213 -20.22 -20.68 -15.26
CA GLU A 213 -19.06 -20.27 -14.47
C GLU A 213 -18.70 -18.78 -14.68
N SER A 214 -18.79 -18.27 -15.92
CA SER A 214 -18.59 -16.83 -16.18
C SER A 214 -19.65 -15.96 -15.51
N THR A 215 -20.91 -16.38 -15.54
CA THR A 215 -22.01 -15.68 -14.86
C THR A 215 -21.89 -15.76 -13.33
N ARG A 216 -21.40 -16.87 -12.78
CA ARG A 216 -21.10 -16.99 -11.35
C ARG A 216 -20.01 -16.01 -10.92
N LYS A 217 -18.90 -15.94 -11.66
CA LYS A 217 -17.82 -14.97 -11.41
C LYS A 217 -18.32 -13.53 -11.48
N ALA A 218 -19.11 -13.20 -12.51
CA ALA A 218 -19.69 -11.86 -12.63
C ALA A 218 -20.57 -11.49 -11.41
N ARG A 219 -21.34 -12.45 -10.88
CA ARG A 219 -22.15 -12.26 -9.66
C ARG A 219 -21.27 -12.06 -8.42
N GLU A 220 -20.19 -12.83 -8.28
CA GLU A 220 -19.25 -12.69 -7.16
C GLU A 220 -18.54 -11.34 -7.20
N GLU A 221 -18.01 -10.94 -8.36
CA GLU A 221 -17.38 -9.63 -8.54
C GLU A 221 -18.34 -8.47 -8.24
N ALA A 222 -19.60 -8.58 -8.68
CA ALA A 222 -20.62 -7.57 -8.37
C ALA A 222 -20.93 -7.51 -6.87
N LYS A 223 -20.96 -8.66 -6.19
CA LYS A 223 -21.16 -8.75 -4.74
C LYS A 223 -19.98 -8.13 -3.99
N GLU A 224 -18.74 -8.48 -4.34
CA GLU A 224 -17.55 -7.92 -3.69
C GLU A 224 -17.46 -6.40 -3.86
N LYS A 225 -17.73 -5.89 -5.07
CA LYS A 225 -17.76 -4.44 -5.33
C LYS A 225 -18.78 -3.74 -4.45
N TYR A 226 -19.96 -4.33 -4.27
CA TYR A 226 -20.99 -3.78 -3.40
C TYR A 226 -20.57 -3.78 -1.92
N GLU A 227 -20.04 -4.89 -1.42
CA GLU A 227 -19.62 -5.03 -0.01
C GLU A 227 -18.46 -4.07 0.32
N ARG A 228 -17.40 -4.05 -0.50
CA ARG A 228 -16.27 -3.12 -0.32
C ARG A 228 -16.71 -1.66 -0.33
N TYR A 229 -17.63 -1.30 -1.22
CA TYR A 229 -18.13 0.07 -1.29
C TYR A 229 -19.00 0.42 -0.06
N GLN A 230 -19.81 -0.53 0.41
CA GLN A 230 -20.63 -0.35 1.60
C GLN A 230 -19.77 -0.10 2.85
N GLU A 231 -18.66 -0.83 3.00
CA GLU A 231 -17.70 -0.60 4.09
C GLU A 231 -17.11 0.81 4.01
N GLN A 232 -16.59 1.21 2.85
CA GLN A 232 -16.03 2.55 2.65
C GLN A 232 -17.02 3.67 2.96
N GLN A 233 -18.28 3.51 2.53
CA GLN A 233 -19.34 4.47 2.82
C GLN A 233 -19.65 4.54 4.31
N THR A 234 -19.74 3.39 4.99
CA THR A 234 -20.03 3.33 6.42
C THR A 234 -18.92 4.03 7.22
N ASP A 235 -17.66 3.79 6.86
CA ASP A 235 -16.52 4.44 7.49
C ASP A 235 -16.53 5.97 7.28
N ALA A 236 -16.89 6.44 6.08
CA ALA A 236 -17.02 7.87 5.80
C ALA A 236 -18.19 8.51 6.56
N GLU A 237 -19.32 7.81 6.68
CA GLU A 237 -20.48 8.27 7.47
C GLU A 237 -20.12 8.38 8.96
N GLN A 238 -19.36 7.43 9.50
CA GLN A 238 -18.87 7.48 10.88
C GLN A 238 -17.91 8.65 11.10
N ARG A 239 -16.97 8.88 10.18
CA ARG A 239 -16.06 10.05 10.22
C ARG A 239 -16.86 11.35 10.20
N LEU A 240 -17.87 11.44 9.32
CA LEU A 240 -18.74 12.61 9.24
C LEU A 240 -19.52 12.83 10.55
N ASP A 241 -20.05 11.78 11.17
CA ASP A 241 -20.77 11.89 12.45
C ASP A 241 -19.86 12.38 13.58
N ASN A 242 -18.63 11.87 13.63
CA ASN A 242 -17.61 12.34 14.58
C ASN A 242 -17.24 13.80 14.31
N ASP A 243 -17.04 14.18 13.06
CA ASP A 243 -16.78 15.57 12.67
C ASP A 243 -17.95 16.48 13.03
N ARG A 244 -19.21 16.05 12.83
CA ARG A 244 -20.41 16.82 13.18
C ARG A 244 -20.49 17.20 14.66
N LYS A 245 -19.93 16.38 15.55
CA LYS A 245 -19.85 16.65 17.00
C LYS A 245 -18.85 17.77 17.33
N LEU A 246 -17.89 18.02 16.46
CA LEU A 246 -16.87 19.07 16.60
C LEU A 246 -17.37 20.40 16.01
N SER A 247 -16.98 21.51 16.61
CA SER A 247 -17.17 22.85 16.03
C SER A 247 -16.30 23.06 14.78
N SER A 248 -16.63 24.04 13.94
CA SER A 248 -15.83 24.36 12.74
C SER A 248 -14.38 24.69 13.06
N GLU A 249 -14.14 25.42 14.15
CA GLU A 249 -12.79 25.77 14.63
C GLU A 249 -12.04 24.52 15.10
N GLN A 250 -12.67 23.67 15.92
CA GLN A 250 -12.08 22.41 16.39
C GLN A 250 -11.73 21.46 15.23
N ARG A 251 -12.53 21.42 14.16
CA ARG A 251 -12.20 20.60 12.97
C ARG A 251 -10.93 21.10 12.27
N GLN A 252 -10.83 22.42 12.06
CA GLN A 252 -9.65 23.02 11.45
C GLN A 252 -8.41 22.81 12.32
N ASP A 253 -8.56 22.96 13.64
CA ASP A 253 -7.49 22.72 14.59
C ASP A 253 -7.09 21.26 14.66
N LEU A 254 -8.03 20.32 14.65
CA LEU A 254 -7.75 18.89 14.63
C LEU A 254 -6.89 18.52 13.41
N LYS A 255 -7.26 19.04 12.24
CA LYS A 255 -6.51 18.84 11.00
C LYS A 255 -5.10 19.40 11.07
N ARG A 256 -4.94 20.60 11.62
CA ARG A 256 -3.64 21.26 11.81
C ARG A 256 -2.76 20.52 12.83
N LEU A 257 -3.32 20.19 13.99
CA LEU A 257 -2.61 19.50 15.08
C LEU A 257 -2.20 18.08 14.66
N TRP A 258 -3.05 17.37 13.92
CA TRP A 258 -2.69 16.05 13.38
C TRP A 258 -1.51 16.15 12.42
N ARG A 259 -1.49 17.13 11.50
CA ARG A 259 -0.34 17.32 10.59
C ARG A 259 0.94 17.61 11.37
N GLN A 260 0.86 18.51 12.35
CA GLN A 260 1.99 18.83 13.23
C GLN A 260 2.51 17.60 13.98
N ALA A 261 1.62 16.83 14.61
CA ALA A 261 1.98 15.63 15.35
C ALA A 261 2.57 14.54 14.44
N SER A 262 1.94 14.29 13.28
CA SER A 262 2.39 13.31 12.29
C SER A 262 3.80 13.62 11.77
N ARG A 263 4.09 14.91 11.53
CA ARG A 263 5.43 15.36 11.17
C ARG A 263 6.44 15.11 12.28
N LEU A 264 6.09 15.33 13.54
CA LEU A 264 7.01 15.13 14.68
C LEU A 264 7.27 13.66 15.00
N CYS A 265 6.28 12.78 14.79
CA CYS A 265 6.41 11.35 15.07
C CYS A 265 6.65 10.50 13.81
N HIS A 266 7.12 11.09 12.71
CA HIS A 266 7.38 10.32 11.50
C HIS A 266 8.59 9.39 11.69
N PRO A 267 8.45 8.06 11.44
CA PRO A 267 9.54 7.11 11.63
C PRO A 267 10.83 7.43 10.86
N ASP A 268 10.72 8.16 9.75
CA ASP A 268 11.88 8.53 8.93
C ASP A 268 12.73 9.67 9.51
N LEU A 269 12.13 10.52 10.35
CA LEU A 269 12.83 11.65 10.98
C LEU A 269 13.54 11.26 12.28
N VAL A 270 13.08 10.22 12.95
CA VAL A 270 13.66 9.79 14.23
C VAL A 270 14.89 8.90 14.02
N ALA A 271 15.82 8.93 14.99
CA ALA A 271 16.91 7.97 15.04
C ALA A 271 16.37 6.53 15.15
N ASP A 272 17.16 5.55 14.68
CA ASP A 272 16.70 4.16 14.52
C ASP A 272 16.19 3.54 15.84
N ALA A 273 16.79 3.91 16.97
CA ALA A 273 16.37 3.46 18.31
C ALA A 273 14.94 3.87 18.69
N PHE A 274 14.39 4.91 18.06
CA PHE A 274 13.07 5.45 18.38
C PHE A 274 12.01 5.15 17.30
N LYS A 275 12.37 4.45 16.20
CA LYS A 275 11.45 4.15 15.09
C LYS A 275 10.21 3.37 15.51
N GLU A 276 10.37 2.36 16.36
CA GLU A 276 9.24 1.56 16.86
C GLU A 276 8.28 2.41 17.69
N LYS A 277 8.82 3.24 18.59
CA LYS A 277 8.03 4.16 19.41
C LYS A 277 7.31 5.20 18.55
N ALA A 278 8.00 5.76 17.55
CA ALA A 278 7.40 6.69 16.59
C ALA A 278 6.26 6.05 15.79
N HIS A 279 6.43 4.80 15.35
CA HIS A 279 5.36 4.06 14.67
C HIS A 279 4.14 3.83 15.59
N GLN A 280 4.36 3.43 16.84
CA GLN A 280 3.27 3.27 17.81
C GLN A 280 2.50 4.58 18.06
N LEU A 281 3.21 5.69 18.20
CA LEU A 281 2.60 7.01 18.36
C LEU A 281 1.84 7.44 17.11
N MET A 282 2.35 7.15 15.91
CA MET A 282 1.65 7.40 14.65
C MET A 282 0.34 6.62 14.56
N VAL A 283 0.33 5.36 14.98
CA VAL A 283 -0.89 4.53 15.02
C VAL A 283 -1.91 5.12 16.00
N GLN A 284 -1.48 5.50 17.20
CA GLN A 284 -2.37 6.14 18.19
C GLN A 284 -2.93 7.46 17.68
N LEU A 285 -2.10 8.28 17.03
CA LEU A 285 -2.50 9.54 16.42
C LEU A 285 -3.56 9.35 15.33
N ASN A 286 -3.41 8.33 14.47
CA ASN A 286 -4.38 8.01 13.43
C ASN A 286 -5.71 7.51 14.01
N GLN A 287 -5.67 6.70 15.06
CA GLN A 287 -6.88 6.25 15.75
C GLN A 287 -7.63 7.41 16.42
N ALA A 288 -6.90 8.34 17.05
CA ALA A 288 -7.50 9.53 17.66
C ALA A 288 -8.14 10.44 16.58
N ARG A 289 -7.49 10.60 15.42
CA ARG A 289 -8.07 11.32 14.26
C ARG A 289 -9.36 10.66 13.77
N GLN A 290 -9.38 9.34 13.60
CA GLN A 290 -10.58 8.63 13.14
C GLN A 290 -11.78 8.77 14.10
N ARG A 291 -11.52 8.82 15.41
CA ARG A 291 -12.56 8.99 16.43
C ARG A 291 -12.99 10.45 16.62
N GLY A 292 -12.30 11.41 16.00
CA GLY A 292 -12.50 12.83 16.27
C GLY A 292 -12.12 13.25 17.70
N ASP A 293 -11.19 12.52 18.33
CA ASP A 293 -10.78 12.75 19.72
C ASP A 293 -9.75 13.90 19.80
N PHE A 294 -10.28 15.13 19.80
CA PHE A 294 -9.47 16.35 19.87
C PHE A 294 -8.58 16.42 21.13
N PRO A 295 -9.08 16.14 22.35
CA PRO A 295 -8.23 16.13 23.55
C PRO A 295 -7.08 15.13 23.47
N ALA A 296 -7.29 13.93 22.94
CA ALA A 296 -6.23 12.93 22.80
C ALA A 296 -5.14 13.39 21.83
N ILE A 297 -5.50 13.98 20.68
CA ILE A 297 -4.52 14.52 19.72
C ILE A 297 -3.72 15.66 20.36
N HIS A 298 -4.39 16.55 21.09
CA HIS A 298 -3.71 17.65 21.78
C HIS A 298 -2.74 17.12 22.86
N ALA A 299 -3.15 16.15 23.67
CA ALA A 299 -2.30 15.53 24.68
C ALA A 299 -1.09 14.81 24.07
N LEU A 300 -1.28 14.09 22.96
CA LEU A 300 -0.19 13.45 22.22
C LEU A 300 0.79 14.49 21.66
N LEU A 301 0.28 15.58 21.08
CA LEU A 301 1.11 16.65 20.54
C LEU A 301 1.88 17.39 21.63
N GLU A 302 1.29 17.66 22.78
CA GLU A 302 2.00 18.24 23.93
C GLU A 302 3.04 17.28 24.50
N SER A 303 2.73 15.98 24.60
CA SER A 303 3.73 14.97 24.98
C SER A 303 4.88 14.87 23.98
N LEU A 304 4.59 15.04 22.68
CA LEU A 304 5.61 15.06 21.63
C LEU A 304 6.51 16.29 21.78
N LYS A 305 5.94 17.48 21.99
CA LYS A 305 6.71 18.70 22.22
C LYS A 305 7.54 18.67 23.51
N GLN A 306 7.03 18.05 24.58
CA GLN A 306 7.67 18.08 25.90
C GLN A 306 8.71 16.98 26.13
N GLY A 307 8.72 15.90 25.34
CA GLY A 307 9.63 14.76 25.57
C GLY A 307 10.15 14.03 24.33
N LEU A 308 9.73 14.45 23.14
CA LEU A 308 10.09 13.88 21.84
C LEU A 308 10.25 15.02 20.82
N GLU A 309 10.84 16.15 21.22
CA GLU A 309 11.60 16.91 20.23
C GLU A 309 12.50 15.88 19.56
N PRO A 310 12.37 15.66 18.24
CA PRO A 310 13.04 14.54 17.61
C PRO A 310 14.52 14.74 17.91
N LEU A 311 15.07 13.85 18.74
CA LEU A 311 16.50 13.67 18.84
C LEU A 311 16.89 13.16 17.45
N MET A 312 17.09 14.12 16.56
CA MET A 312 17.40 13.89 15.18
C MET A 312 18.69 13.07 15.15
N ALA A 313 18.86 12.27 14.10
CA ALA A 313 20.06 11.46 14.02
C ALA A 313 21.32 12.36 13.97
N SER A 314 21.20 13.58 13.43
CA SER A 314 22.24 14.62 13.45
C SER A 314 22.71 15.02 14.86
N ASP A 315 21.86 14.99 15.87
CA ASP A 315 22.19 15.41 17.24
C ASP A 315 22.89 14.31 18.06
N LEU A 316 22.72 13.04 17.66
CA LEU A 316 23.21 11.88 18.42
C LEU A 316 24.44 11.19 17.81
N ILE A 317 24.74 11.42 16.52
CA ILE A 317 25.80 10.70 15.81
C ILE A 317 27.12 11.50 15.82
N ASP A 318 28.11 10.98 16.53
CA ASP A 318 29.50 11.50 16.55
C ASP A 318 30.48 10.64 15.71
N ASP A 319 29.96 9.78 14.84
CA ASP A 319 30.74 8.88 13.98
C ASP A 319 30.51 9.21 12.51
N LEU A 320 31.59 9.56 11.80
CA LEU A 320 31.57 10.02 10.42
C LEU A 320 31.05 8.96 9.43
N GLU A 321 31.36 7.68 9.63
CA GLU A 321 30.85 6.62 8.74
C GLU A 321 29.36 6.39 8.93
N ARG A 322 28.91 6.39 10.19
CA ARG A 322 27.48 6.28 10.51
C ARG A 322 26.71 7.48 9.94
N LEU A 323 27.29 8.66 10.01
CA LEU A 323 26.66 9.88 9.53
C LEU A 323 26.54 9.90 8.00
N ARG A 324 27.58 9.46 7.27
CA ARG A 324 27.52 9.28 5.81
C ARG A 324 26.48 8.25 5.38
N ARG A 325 26.35 7.12 6.10
CA ARG A 325 25.28 6.13 5.83
C ARG A 325 23.90 6.76 6.03
N LYS A 326 23.70 7.46 7.15
CA LYS A 326 22.43 8.12 7.44
C LYS A 326 22.07 9.20 6.39
N ILE A 327 23.04 9.99 5.93
CA ILE A 327 22.84 10.94 4.81
C ILE A 327 22.33 10.21 3.57
N SER A 328 22.93 9.07 3.21
CA SER A 328 22.48 8.26 2.08
C SER A 328 21.04 7.77 2.27
N ASP A 329 20.71 7.27 3.46
CA ASP A 329 19.38 6.76 3.78
C ASP A 329 18.32 7.87 3.68
N VAL A 330 18.59 9.05 4.26
CA VAL A 330 17.67 10.20 4.21
C VAL A 330 17.47 10.68 2.78
N ARG A 331 18.51 10.68 1.93
CA ARG A 331 18.36 11.01 0.50
C ARG A 331 17.43 10.02 -0.21
N THR A 332 17.58 8.72 0.05
CA THR A 332 16.68 7.70 -0.51
C THR A 332 15.23 7.89 -0.02
N GLN A 333 15.03 8.26 1.25
CA GLN A 333 13.70 8.58 1.79
C GLN A 333 13.10 9.83 1.13
N ILE A 334 13.91 10.87 0.90
CA ILE A 334 13.48 12.07 0.17
C ILE A 334 13.00 11.71 -1.24
N ASP A 335 13.77 10.91 -1.99
CA ASP A 335 13.41 10.48 -3.34
C ASP A 335 12.11 9.66 -3.33
N ALA A 336 11.95 8.77 -2.36
CA ALA A 336 10.72 8.00 -2.18
C ALA A 336 9.50 8.90 -1.94
N ILE A 337 9.59 9.87 -1.02
CA ILE A 337 8.48 10.79 -0.74
C ILE A 337 8.18 11.69 -1.95
N LEU A 338 9.19 12.15 -2.69
CA LEU A 338 8.99 12.90 -3.93
C LEU A 338 8.22 12.08 -4.97
N HIS A 339 8.57 10.80 -5.14
CA HIS A 339 7.83 9.88 -6.00
C HIS A 339 6.39 9.68 -5.54
N GLU A 340 6.14 9.51 -4.24
CA GLU A 340 4.78 9.40 -3.70
C GLU A 340 3.97 10.69 -3.96
N ILE A 341 4.57 11.84 -3.71
CA ILE A 341 4.00 13.17 -3.96
C ILE A 341 3.62 13.34 -5.44
N ASP A 342 4.46 12.89 -6.37
CA ASP A 342 4.18 12.95 -7.80
C ASP A 342 3.17 11.91 -8.27
N ALA A 343 3.18 10.70 -7.68
CA ALA A 343 2.15 9.69 -7.92
C ALA A 343 0.76 10.21 -7.54
N LEU A 344 0.64 10.86 -6.37
CA LEU A 344 -0.61 11.50 -5.94
C LEU A 344 -1.10 12.55 -6.93
N LYS A 345 -0.21 13.32 -7.59
CA LYS A 345 -0.61 14.29 -8.63
C LYS A 345 -1.16 13.63 -9.89
N GLY A 346 -0.73 12.40 -10.16
CA GLY A 346 -1.17 11.60 -11.30
C GLY A 346 -2.60 11.09 -11.15
N GLU A 347 -3.09 10.97 -9.92
CA GLU A 347 -4.43 10.44 -9.63
C GLU A 347 -5.54 11.39 -10.11
N GLU A 348 -6.61 10.80 -10.65
CA GLU A 348 -7.79 11.55 -11.10
C GLU A 348 -8.50 12.24 -9.93
N SER A 349 -8.59 11.57 -8.78
CA SER A 349 -9.10 12.11 -7.52
C SER A 349 -8.41 13.42 -7.13
N TRP A 350 -7.07 13.50 -7.27
CA TRP A 350 -6.29 14.69 -7.00
C TRP A 350 -6.59 15.83 -7.97
N ARG A 351 -6.68 15.52 -9.26
CA ARG A 351 -7.05 16.52 -10.28
C ARG A 351 -8.44 17.07 -10.02
N LEU A 352 -9.41 16.22 -9.70
CA LEU A 352 -10.76 16.66 -9.35
C LEU A 352 -10.76 17.50 -8.06
N ALA A 353 -10.05 17.06 -7.02
CA ALA A 353 -10.00 17.75 -5.74
C ALA A 353 -9.39 19.17 -5.82
N THR A 354 -8.42 19.37 -6.72
CA THR A 354 -7.65 20.62 -6.85
C THR A 354 -8.06 21.52 -8.02
N SER A 355 -8.48 20.96 -9.16
CA SER A 355 -8.75 21.72 -10.39
C SER A 355 -10.21 22.13 -10.57
N LEU A 356 -11.14 21.61 -9.76
CA LEU A 356 -12.56 21.97 -9.86
C LEU A 356 -12.83 23.34 -9.21
N PRO A 357 -13.22 24.38 -9.98
CA PRO A 357 -13.50 25.71 -9.44
C PRO A 357 -14.79 25.75 -8.61
N ASP A 358 -15.78 24.92 -8.96
CA ASP A 358 -17.04 24.77 -8.23
C ASP A 358 -17.32 23.28 -8.00
N LYS A 359 -16.96 22.81 -6.80
CA LYS A 359 -17.18 21.42 -6.39
C LYS A 359 -18.67 21.10 -6.30
N ASP A 360 -19.49 22.02 -5.81
CA ASP A 360 -20.93 21.79 -5.63
C ASP A 360 -21.63 21.58 -6.97
N LYS A 361 -21.27 22.37 -7.99
CA LYS A 361 -21.80 22.18 -9.35
C LYS A 361 -21.42 20.82 -9.91
N TRP A 362 -20.14 20.43 -9.78
CA TRP A 362 -19.69 19.12 -10.25
C TRP A 362 -20.43 17.97 -9.56
N PHE A 363 -20.60 18.04 -8.23
CA PHE A 363 -21.36 17.02 -7.48
C PHE A 363 -22.81 16.92 -7.97
N LYS A 364 -23.51 18.04 -8.19
CA LYS A 364 -24.88 18.04 -8.73
C LYS A 364 -24.96 17.41 -10.12
N GLU A 365 -23.97 17.67 -10.99
CA GLU A 365 -23.90 17.03 -12.30
C GLU A 365 -23.73 15.52 -12.17
N GLN A 366 -22.86 15.06 -11.26
CA GLN A 366 -22.68 13.63 -10.99
C GLN A 366 -23.93 12.99 -10.36
N GLU A 367 -24.60 13.65 -9.41
CA GLU A 367 -25.87 13.19 -8.83
C GLU A 367 -26.91 12.94 -9.92
N ASN A 368 -27.02 13.85 -10.90
CA ASN A 368 -27.93 13.70 -12.02
C ASN A 368 -27.57 12.51 -12.92
N VAL A 369 -26.29 12.28 -13.20
CA VAL A 369 -25.82 11.14 -14.01
C VAL A 369 -26.09 9.82 -13.28
N LEU A 370 -25.76 9.75 -11.99
CA LEU A 370 -26.02 8.57 -11.17
C LEU A 370 -27.52 8.29 -11.05
N SER A 371 -28.35 9.31 -10.84
CA SER A 371 -29.81 9.17 -10.76
C SER A 371 -30.40 8.63 -12.07
N LYS A 372 -29.92 9.09 -13.23
CA LYS A 372 -30.32 8.53 -14.54
C LYS A 372 -29.92 7.07 -14.67
N THR A 373 -28.70 6.73 -14.25
CA THR A 373 -28.18 5.35 -14.28
C THR A 373 -29.00 4.44 -13.37
N LEU A 374 -29.36 4.93 -12.19
CA LEU A 374 -30.21 4.24 -11.23
C LEU A 374 -31.58 3.91 -11.83
N ASN A 375 -32.26 4.89 -12.43
CA ASN A 375 -33.56 4.66 -13.10
C ASN A 375 -33.48 3.61 -14.21
N ILE A 376 -32.37 3.57 -14.97
CA ILE A 376 -32.17 2.56 -16.02
C ILE A 376 -32.00 1.17 -15.39
N LEU A 377 -31.19 1.06 -14.36
CA LEU A 377 -30.94 -0.22 -13.68
C LEU A 377 -32.18 -0.75 -12.96
N GLU A 378 -32.98 0.12 -12.35
CA GLU A 378 -34.25 -0.27 -11.73
C GLU A 378 -35.19 -0.92 -12.75
N ARG A 379 -35.35 -0.29 -13.93
CA ARG A 379 -36.14 -0.89 -15.03
C ARG A 379 -35.60 -2.24 -15.48
N GLN A 380 -34.27 -2.36 -15.62
CA GLN A 380 -33.65 -3.64 -15.99
C GLN A 380 -33.90 -4.74 -14.93
N VAL A 381 -33.87 -4.39 -13.64
CA VAL A 381 -34.16 -5.33 -12.55
C VAL A 381 -35.63 -5.73 -12.57
N GLU A 382 -36.55 -4.79 -12.79
CA GLU A 382 -37.98 -5.07 -12.92
C GLU A 382 -38.28 -6.01 -14.10
N GLU A 383 -37.71 -5.72 -15.27
CA GLU A 383 -37.81 -6.57 -16.47
C GLU A 383 -37.23 -7.96 -16.21
N ALA A 384 -36.04 -8.04 -15.61
CA ALA A 384 -35.40 -9.29 -15.29
C ALA A 384 -36.21 -10.14 -14.30
N SER A 385 -36.90 -9.49 -13.36
CA SER A 385 -37.79 -10.13 -12.38
C SER A 385 -39.08 -10.63 -13.02
N ARG A 386 -39.70 -9.88 -13.93
CA ARG A 386 -40.91 -10.32 -14.65
C ARG A 386 -40.66 -11.56 -15.51
N VAL A 387 -39.57 -11.57 -16.28
CA VAL A 387 -39.18 -12.73 -17.10
C VAL A 387 -38.94 -13.99 -16.26
N LEU A 388 -38.56 -13.85 -14.98
CA LEU A 388 -38.41 -14.99 -14.06
C LEU A 388 -39.73 -15.51 -13.48
N TYR A 389 -40.79 -14.70 -13.44
CA TYR A 389 -42.13 -15.14 -13.01
C TYR A 389 -42.91 -15.83 -14.13
N GLU A 390 -42.61 -15.50 -15.40
CA GLU A 390 -43.28 -16.04 -16.58
C GLU A 390 -42.59 -17.30 -17.16
N ALA A 391 -41.33 -17.57 -16.77
CA ALA A 391 -40.55 -18.73 -17.20
C ALA A 391 -40.60 -19.87 -16.17
#